data_AF-A0A2H9QM95-F1
#
_entry.id   AF-A0A2H9QM95-F1
#
_cell.length_a   1.000
_cell.length_b   1.000
_cell.length_c   1.000
_cell.angle_alpha   90.00
_cell.angle_beta   90.00
_cell.angle_gamma   90.00
#
_symmetry.space_group_name_H-M   'P 1'
#
loop_
_entity.id
_entity.type
_entity.pdbx_description
1 polymer ?
#
loop_
_entity_poly.entity_id
_entity_poly.type
_entity_poly.pdbx_seq_one_letter_code
_entity_poly.pdbx_strand_id
1 'polypeptide(L)'
;MRVVKDFIWKSGMTVESLVDDFSSLGFQAIELNKASDVVMKMKQSGAKIFLTFTSNMVTTGLRGFFAQLVKLGMADVLVTTSASLEEDIIKSLGDKVELSSFHADDVAMRERGENRIGNLAIRTESYMKFEDKMLEFLEKIYEKKKRIDVSELIKELGLMLGDENSILYQAARNDVPIFCPGIADSAIGFHLYMFQQKHPDFIVDVIRDVNNIILASSYDEKKGLISLGGSISKHYAIFSGLMNGGFDYAVYLTTSHASSGSMSGATTKEAMSWGKIKDSASAATVNGDVTINFPLVMIRAMEKLRKQGILK
;
A
#
# COMPACT_ATOMS: atom_id res chain seq x y z
N MET A 1 -1.92 2.09 -37.19
CA MET A 1 -2.16 3.10 -36.15
C MET A 1 -3.35 2.66 -35.32
N ARG A 2 -3.34 2.90 -33.99
CA ARG A 2 -4.56 2.75 -33.17
C ARG A 2 -5.43 4.00 -33.39
N VAL A 3 -6.73 3.81 -33.54
CA VAL A 3 -7.71 4.90 -33.73
C VAL A 3 -8.63 4.99 -32.51
N VAL A 4 -9.10 6.20 -32.20
CA VAL A 4 -10.10 6.41 -31.16
C VAL A 4 -11.41 5.73 -31.59
N LYS A 5 -12.10 5.10 -30.64
CA LYS A 5 -13.39 4.45 -30.87
C LYS A 5 -14.41 4.97 -29.86
N ASP A 6 -15.64 5.15 -30.32
CA ASP A 6 -16.76 5.51 -29.45
C ASP A 6 -16.99 4.42 -28.40
N PHE A 7 -17.19 4.85 -27.16
CA PHE A 7 -17.53 3.94 -26.06
C PHE A 7 -19.02 3.64 -26.09
N ILE A 8 -19.36 2.40 -26.41
CA ILE A 8 -20.74 1.93 -26.48
C ILE A 8 -21.00 0.99 -25.32
N TRP A 9 -21.80 1.44 -24.35
CA TRP A 9 -22.20 0.63 -23.21
C TRP A 9 -23.02 -0.59 -23.65
N LYS A 10 -22.72 -1.74 -23.03
CA LYS A 10 -23.44 -2.99 -23.21
C LYS A 10 -23.95 -3.49 -21.86
N SER A 11 -25.18 -4.00 -21.83
CA SER A 11 -25.72 -4.61 -20.61
C SER A 11 -24.87 -5.82 -20.19
N GLY A 12 -24.53 -5.91 -18.91
CA GLY A 12 -23.74 -7.01 -18.34
C GLY A 12 -22.22 -6.91 -18.52
N MET A 13 -21.67 -5.74 -18.87
CA MET A 13 -20.22 -5.54 -18.95
C MET A 13 -19.51 -5.89 -17.63
N THR A 14 -18.47 -6.72 -17.71
CA THR A 14 -17.53 -6.95 -16.61
C THR A 14 -16.49 -5.83 -16.52
N VAL A 15 -15.76 -5.76 -15.40
CA VAL A 15 -14.67 -4.77 -15.26
C VAL A 15 -13.58 -5.02 -16.30
N GLU A 16 -13.28 -6.27 -16.64
CA GLU A 16 -12.41 -6.62 -17.76
C GLU A 16 -12.87 -5.97 -19.07
N SER A 17 -14.14 -6.13 -19.44
CA SER A 17 -14.66 -5.58 -20.70
C SER A 17 -14.66 -4.04 -20.71
N LEU A 18 -15.02 -3.42 -19.58
CA LEU A 18 -15.02 -1.97 -19.41
C LEU A 18 -13.61 -1.40 -19.62
N VAL A 19 -12.62 -1.97 -18.92
CA VAL A 19 -11.25 -1.48 -18.97
C VAL A 19 -10.54 -1.91 -20.26
N ASP A 20 -10.99 -2.95 -20.97
CA ASP A 20 -10.53 -3.26 -22.32
C ASP A 20 -10.91 -2.18 -23.33
N ASP A 21 -12.14 -1.66 -23.26
CA ASP A 21 -12.60 -0.56 -24.13
C ASP A 21 -11.84 0.76 -23.86
N PHE A 22 -11.26 0.93 -22.66
CA PHE A 22 -10.42 2.09 -22.34
C PHE A 22 -9.15 2.19 -23.20
N SER A 23 -8.71 1.08 -23.81
CA SER A 23 -7.54 1.05 -24.69
C SER A 23 -7.64 1.94 -25.93
N SER A 24 -8.86 2.36 -26.32
CA SER A 24 -9.14 3.23 -27.47
C SER A 24 -9.88 4.53 -27.12
N LEU A 25 -10.06 4.85 -25.84
CA LEU A 25 -10.77 6.05 -25.40
C LEU A 25 -9.91 7.33 -25.51
N GLY A 26 -8.67 7.27 -25.03
CA GLY A 26 -7.78 8.44 -24.93
C GLY A 26 -7.42 8.82 -23.49
N PHE A 27 -6.40 9.68 -23.34
CA PHE A 27 -5.92 10.22 -22.06
C PHE A 27 -5.62 9.14 -21.00
N GLN A 28 -6.01 9.37 -19.74
CA GLN A 28 -5.72 8.47 -18.61
C GLN A 28 -6.40 7.10 -18.73
N ALA A 29 -7.43 6.95 -19.57
CA ALA A 29 -8.06 5.66 -19.80
C ALA A 29 -7.08 4.67 -20.46
N ILE A 30 -6.27 5.15 -21.42
CA ILE A 30 -5.22 4.33 -22.06
C ILE A 30 -4.16 3.92 -21.04
N GLU A 31 -3.75 4.85 -20.16
CA GLU A 31 -2.77 4.55 -19.11
C GLU A 31 -3.32 3.57 -18.07
N LEU A 32 -4.62 3.64 -17.74
CA LEU A 32 -5.30 2.69 -16.84
C LEU A 32 -5.34 1.28 -17.43
N ASN A 33 -5.74 1.17 -18.70
CA ASN A 33 -5.70 -0.10 -19.43
C ASN A 33 -4.28 -0.69 -19.47
N LYS A 34 -3.29 0.14 -19.80
CA LYS A 34 -1.88 -0.25 -19.83
C LYS A 34 -1.35 -0.63 -18.45
N ALA A 35 -1.73 0.06 -17.38
CA ALA A 35 -1.37 -0.29 -16.02
C ALA A 35 -1.86 -1.70 -15.66
N SER A 36 -3.10 -2.04 -16.03
CA SER A 36 -3.64 -3.38 -15.84
C SER A 36 -2.87 -4.44 -16.64
N ASP A 37 -2.49 -4.16 -17.90
CA ASP A 37 -1.63 -5.05 -18.68
C ASP A 37 -0.25 -5.26 -18.05
N VAL A 38 0.34 -4.22 -17.46
CA VAL A 38 1.63 -4.32 -16.76
C VAL A 38 1.50 -5.19 -15.51
N VAL A 39 0.44 -5.04 -14.72
CA VAL A 39 0.17 -5.92 -13.55
C VAL A 39 0.03 -7.38 -13.99
N MET A 40 -0.67 -7.65 -15.10
CA MET A 40 -0.75 -9.01 -15.65
C MET A 40 0.64 -9.57 -16.02
N LYS A 41 1.47 -8.77 -16.70
CA LYS A 41 2.84 -9.18 -17.06
C LYS A 41 3.71 -9.47 -15.84
N MET A 42 3.57 -8.70 -14.75
CA MET A 42 4.26 -8.98 -13.49
C MET A 42 3.93 -10.41 -13.04
N LYS A 43 2.64 -10.76 -12.94
CA LYS A 43 2.23 -12.08 -12.45
C LYS A 43 2.58 -13.21 -13.42
N GLN A 44 2.39 -13.01 -14.73
CA GLN A 44 2.73 -13.99 -15.77
C GLN A 44 4.23 -14.31 -15.82
N SER A 45 5.08 -13.34 -15.51
CA SER A 45 6.53 -13.52 -15.52
C SER A 45 7.11 -14.09 -14.22
N GLY A 46 6.26 -14.34 -13.21
CA GLY A 46 6.70 -14.73 -11.88
C GLY A 46 7.49 -13.64 -11.15
N ALA A 47 7.26 -12.37 -11.49
CA ALA A 47 7.95 -11.27 -10.83
C ALA A 47 7.52 -11.14 -9.37
N LYS A 48 8.46 -10.77 -8.49
CA LYS A 48 8.20 -10.41 -7.10
C LYS A 48 7.57 -9.03 -7.04
N ILE A 49 6.34 -8.94 -6.53
CA ILE A 49 5.51 -7.74 -6.55
C ILE A 49 5.63 -6.97 -5.24
N PHE A 50 6.18 -5.78 -5.33
CA PHE A 50 6.17 -4.77 -4.28
C PHE A 50 4.90 -3.93 -4.43
N LEU A 51 4.06 -3.92 -3.41
CA LEU A 51 2.88 -3.07 -3.33
C LEU A 51 3.12 -1.96 -2.29
N THR A 52 3.03 -0.71 -2.72
CA THR A 52 3.22 0.44 -1.82
C THR A 52 1.97 1.30 -1.77
N PHE A 53 1.64 1.80 -0.58
CA PHE A 53 0.48 2.67 -0.38
C PHE A 53 0.69 3.62 0.79
N THR A 54 -0.04 4.74 0.80
CA THR A 54 -0.04 5.73 1.89
C THR A 54 -1.17 5.44 2.90
N SER A 55 -1.07 6.05 4.10
CA SER A 55 -2.01 5.90 5.23
C SER A 55 -3.47 6.05 4.86
N ASN A 56 -3.79 7.14 4.15
CA ASN A 56 -5.15 7.48 3.74
C ASN A 56 -5.86 6.34 2.98
N MET A 57 -5.12 5.46 2.31
CA MET A 57 -5.70 4.32 1.59
C MET A 57 -6.25 3.26 2.54
N VAL A 58 -5.62 3.06 3.70
CA VAL A 58 -6.08 2.13 4.75
C VAL A 58 -7.27 2.71 5.53
N THR A 59 -7.35 4.03 5.63
CA THR A 59 -8.53 4.73 6.16
C THR A 59 -9.78 4.35 5.36
N THR A 60 -9.64 4.31 4.03
CA THR A 60 -10.73 3.98 3.11
C THR A 60 -11.14 2.49 3.16
N GLY A 61 -12.09 2.11 2.30
CA GLY A 61 -12.47 0.72 2.06
C GLY A 61 -11.40 -0.13 1.36
N LEU A 62 -10.35 0.47 0.80
CA LEU A 62 -9.27 -0.29 0.14
C LEU A 62 -8.49 -1.20 1.09
N ARG A 63 -8.54 -0.97 2.41
CA ARG A 63 -7.96 -1.85 3.44
C ARG A 63 -8.27 -3.33 3.20
N GLY A 64 -9.56 -3.67 3.09
CA GLY A 64 -9.98 -5.06 2.89
C GLY A 64 -9.54 -5.61 1.53
N PHE A 65 -9.45 -4.74 0.53
CA PHE A 65 -8.94 -5.14 -0.78
C PHE A 65 -7.43 -5.43 -0.73
N PHE A 66 -6.63 -4.65 -0.01
CA PHE A 66 -5.21 -4.95 0.20
C PHE A 66 -5.01 -6.28 0.94
N ALA A 67 -5.78 -6.53 2.00
CA ALA A 67 -5.78 -7.81 2.72
C ALA A 67 -6.12 -8.99 1.78
N GLN A 68 -7.12 -8.81 0.91
CA GLN A 68 -7.48 -9.79 -0.11
C GLN A 68 -6.35 -10.01 -1.13
N LEU A 69 -5.68 -8.95 -1.60
CA LEU A 69 -4.58 -9.07 -2.55
C LEU A 69 -3.40 -9.85 -1.95
N VAL A 70 -3.08 -9.64 -0.67
CA VAL A 70 -2.08 -10.44 0.06
C VAL A 70 -2.51 -11.92 0.09
N LYS A 71 -3.75 -12.19 0.50
CA LYS A 71 -4.30 -13.56 0.57
C LYS A 71 -4.30 -14.28 -0.78
N LEU A 72 -4.48 -13.54 -1.88
CA LEU A 72 -4.46 -14.05 -3.25
C LEU A 72 -3.05 -14.15 -3.85
N GLY A 73 -2.00 -13.80 -3.10
CA GLY A 73 -0.61 -13.79 -3.58
C GLY A 73 -0.39 -12.78 -4.71
N MET A 74 -1.11 -11.66 -4.70
CA MET A 74 -0.97 -10.56 -5.66
C MET A 74 0.06 -9.50 -5.20
N ALA A 75 0.61 -9.65 -3.99
CA ALA A 75 1.69 -8.83 -3.45
C ALA A 75 2.62 -9.72 -2.60
N ASP A 76 3.92 -9.57 -2.80
CA ASP A 76 4.97 -10.35 -2.12
C ASP A 76 5.73 -9.52 -1.08
N VAL A 77 5.70 -8.19 -1.20
CA VAL A 77 6.30 -7.25 -0.25
C VAL A 77 5.39 -6.02 -0.14
N LEU A 78 5.11 -5.57 1.08
CA LEU A 78 4.37 -4.32 1.32
C LEU A 78 5.30 -3.23 1.85
N VAL A 79 5.12 -1.99 1.38
CA VAL A 79 5.78 -0.82 1.97
C VAL A 79 4.74 0.27 2.20
N THR A 80 4.65 0.74 3.44
CA THR A 80 3.63 1.72 3.82
C THR A 80 4.12 2.74 4.84
N THR A 81 3.22 3.57 5.34
CA THR A 81 3.44 4.62 6.33
C THR A 81 2.86 4.23 7.68
N SER A 82 3.36 4.81 8.76
CA SER A 82 3.03 4.43 10.14
C SER A 82 1.52 4.47 10.44
N ALA A 83 0.81 5.51 9.98
CA ALA A 83 -0.63 5.62 10.17
C ALA A 83 -1.45 4.51 9.48
N SER A 84 -0.91 3.83 8.46
CA SER A 84 -1.56 2.63 7.92
C SER A 84 -1.62 1.48 8.93
N LEU A 85 -0.60 1.38 9.80
CA LEU A 85 -0.51 0.28 10.76
C LEU A 85 -1.51 0.48 11.89
N GLU A 86 -1.57 1.69 12.46
CA GLU A 86 -2.52 2.00 13.53
C GLU A 86 -3.97 1.94 13.04
N GLU A 87 -4.29 2.46 11.86
CA GLU A 87 -5.65 2.41 11.34
C GLU A 87 -6.08 0.99 10.98
N ASP A 88 -5.15 0.14 10.52
CA ASP A 88 -5.43 -1.29 10.32
C ASP A 88 -5.72 -1.99 11.66
N ILE A 89 -4.97 -1.67 12.73
CA ILE A 89 -5.22 -2.19 14.08
C ILE A 89 -6.57 -1.68 14.61
N ILE A 90 -6.83 -0.37 14.58
CA ILE A 90 -8.08 0.23 15.05
C ILE A 90 -9.29 -0.43 14.39
N LYS A 91 -9.27 -0.57 13.05
CA LYS A 91 -10.37 -1.23 12.32
C LYS A 91 -10.46 -2.73 12.63
N SER A 92 -9.36 -3.39 12.98
CA SER A 92 -9.36 -4.79 13.45
C SER A 92 -10.01 -4.96 14.82
N LEU A 93 -9.96 -3.93 15.67
CA LEU A 93 -10.62 -3.92 16.99
C LEU A 93 -12.14 -3.68 16.89
N GLY A 94 -12.66 -3.49 15.68
CA GLY A 94 -14.09 -3.30 15.39
C GLY A 94 -14.54 -1.85 15.37
N ASP A 95 -13.63 -0.89 15.58
CA ASP A 95 -13.95 0.52 15.44
C ASP A 95 -14.18 0.90 13.97
N LYS A 96 -15.05 1.89 13.77
CA LYS A 96 -15.52 2.30 12.45
C LYS A 96 -14.98 3.67 12.10
N VAL A 97 -14.55 3.79 10.84
CA VAL A 97 -14.33 5.09 10.21
C VAL A 97 -15.66 5.50 9.56
N GLU A 98 -16.15 6.67 9.95
CA GLU A 98 -17.43 7.20 9.48
C GLU A 98 -17.24 8.00 8.17
N LEU A 99 -18.25 7.99 7.31
CA LEU A 99 -18.29 8.88 6.14
C LEU A 99 -18.65 10.30 6.59
N SER A 100 -17.95 11.28 6.05
CA SER A 100 -18.11 12.71 6.33
C SER A 100 -18.03 13.50 5.02
N SER A 101 -17.71 14.79 5.09
CA SER A 101 -17.57 15.71 3.97
C SER A 101 -16.17 16.32 3.93
N PHE A 102 -15.66 16.58 2.72
CA PHE A 102 -14.44 17.39 2.54
C PHE A 102 -14.57 18.82 3.09
N HIS A 103 -15.81 19.29 3.26
CA HIS A 103 -16.17 20.64 3.71
C HIS A 103 -16.81 20.65 5.10
N ALA A 104 -16.64 19.59 5.90
CA ALA A 104 -17.14 19.56 7.27
C ALA A 104 -16.46 20.63 8.14
N ASP A 105 -17.17 21.14 9.15
CA ASP A 105 -16.63 22.10 10.12
C ASP A 105 -15.70 21.38 11.10
N ASP A 106 -14.39 21.58 10.92
CA ASP A 106 -13.35 20.95 11.72
C ASP A 106 -13.40 21.34 13.21
N VAL A 107 -13.88 22.55 13.54
CA VAL A 107 -13.99 23.00 14.94
C VAL A 107 -15.13 22.24 15.61
N ALA A 108 -16.29 22.19 14.97
CA ALA A 108 -17.43 21.43 15.47
C ALA A 108 -17.13 19.92 15.56
N MET A 109 -16.39 19.37 14.59
CA MET A 109 -15.92 17.97 14.63
C MET A 109 -15.02 17.72 15.84
N ARG A 110 -14.04 18.60 16.10
CA ARG A 110 -13.16 18.50 17.26
C ARG A 110 -13.93 18.54 18.57
N GLU A 111 -14.93 19.41 18.69
CA GLU A 111 -15.79 19.49 19.89
C GLU A 111 -16.57 18.20 20.16
N ARG A 112 -16.89 17.44 19.11
CA ARG A 112 -17.51 16.10 19.20
C ARG A 112 -16.50 14.96 19.35
N GLY A 113 -15.20 15.26 19.38
CA GLY A 113 -14.15 14.25 19.44
C GLY A 113 -13.97 13.47 18.12
N GLU A 114 -14.22 14.12 16.98
CA GLU A 114 -14.04 13.57 15.65
C GLU A 114 -12.79 14.17 14.97
N ASN A 115 -11.94 13.31 14.41
CA ASN A 115 -10.76 13.70 13.64
C ASN A 115 -11.01 13.41 12.15
N ARG A 116 -10.84 14.41 11.29
CA ARG A 116 -11.17 14.31 9.86
C ARG A 116 -9.98 13.89 9.01
N ILE A 117 -10.23 12.98 8.07
CA ILE A 117 -9.29 12.53 7.05
C ILE A 117 -9.99 12.64 5.69
N GLY A 118 -9.83 13.78 5.01
CA GLY A 118 -10.56 14.06 3.77
C GLY A 118 -12.08 14.16 4.01
N ASN A 119 -12.84 13.19 3.47
CA ASN A 119 -14.28 13.02 3.70
C ASN A 119 -14.58 11.84 4.63
N LEU A 120 -13.65 11.49 5.51
CA LEU A 120 -13.79 10.44 6.52
C LEU A 120 -13.60 11.03 7.91
N ALA A 121 -14.18 10.41 8.93
CA ALA A 121 -14.03 10.80 10.32
C ALA A 121 -13.71 9.59 11.21
N ILE A 122 -12.80 9.78 12.15
CA ILE A 122 -12.46 8.78 13.17
C ILE A 122 -12.62 9.40 14.56
N ARG A 123 -13.27 8.68 15.46
CA ARG A 123 -13.49 9.16 16.83
C ARG A 123 -12.22 9.04 17.66
N THR A 124 -11.94 10.03 18.49
CA THR A 124 -10.82 10.01 19.46
C THR A 124 -10.89 8.80 20.39
N GLU A 125 -12.08 8.32 20.72
CA GLU A 125 -12.28 7.08 21.51
C GLU A 125 -11.60 5.86 20.87
N SER A 126 -11.57 5.78 19.53
CA SER A 126 -10.90 4.69 18.81
C SER A 126 -9.38 4.69 19.07
N TYR A 127 -8.78 5.87 19.24
CA TYR A 127 -7.37 5.99 19.61
C TYR A 127 -7.10 5.63 21.07
N MET A 128 -8.07 5.82 21.97
CA MET A 128 -7.96 5.37 23.37
C MET A 128 -7.96 3.83 23.45
N LYS A 129 -8.86 3.17 22.71
CA LYS A 129 -8.90 1.71 22.59
C LYS A 129 -7.60 1.17 21.96
N PHE A 130 -7.07 1.88 20.98
CA PHE A 130 -5.79 1.57 20.37
C PHE A 130 -4.64 1.67 21.36
N GLU A 131 -4.58 2.72 22.19
CA GLU A 131 -3.57 2.89 23.24
C GLU A 131 -3.54 1.69 24.20
N ASP A 132 -4.71 1.33 24.74
CA ASP A 132 -4.84 0.19 25.67
C ASP A 132 -4.34 -1.11 25.02
N LYS A 133 -4.73 -1.33 23.75
CA LYS A 133 -4.33 -2.54 23.02
C LYS A 133 -2.85 -2.55 22.66
N MET A 134 -2.29 -1.41 22.28
CA MET A 134 -0.89 -1.28 21.95
C MET A 134 0.00 -1.59 23.15
N LEU A 135 -0.38 -1.14 24.35
CA LEU A 135 0.37 -1.48 25.56
C LEU A 135 0.41 -3.00 25.78
N GLU A 136 -0.75 -3.67 25.70
CA GLU A 136 -0.84 -5.14 25.82
C GLU A 136 0.04 -5.86 24.79
N PHE A 137 0.04 -5.39 23.54
CA PHE A 137 0.86 -5.96 22.48
C PHE A 137 2.36 -5.75 22.71
N LEU A 138 2.77 -4.54 23.12
CA LEU A 138 4.17 -4.23 23.34
C LEU A 138 4.75 -4.98 24.54
N GLU A 139 3.98 -5.20 25.61
CA GLU A 139 4.39 -6.03 26.75
C GLU A 139 4.73 -7.46 26.29
N LYS A 140 3.83 -8.09 25.53
CA LYS A 140 4.05 -9.46 24.99
C LYS A 140 5.24 -9.55 24.05
N ILE A 141 5.48 -8.52 23.23
CA ILE A 141 6.63 -8.48 22.32
C ILE A 141 7.92 -8.28 23.10
N TYR A 142 7.92 -7.38 24.08
CA TYR A 142 9.07 -7.06 24.91
C TYR A 142 9.56 -8.27 25.71
N GLU A 143 8.66 -9.11 26.22
CA GLU A 143 9.01 -10.37 26.89
C GLU A 143 9.84 -11.31 26.01
N LYS A 144 9.58 -11.32 24.70
CA LYS A 144 10.31 -12.15 23.73
C LYS A 144 11.61 -11.48 23.27
N LYS A 145 11.55 -10.18 22.98
CA LYS A 145 12.64 -9.48 22.31
C LYS A 145 12.71 -8.01 22.70
N LYS A 146 13.86 -7.63 23.25
CA LYS A 146 14.16 -6.25 23.65
C LYS A 146 14.55 -5.36 22.47
N ARG A 147 15.24 -5.91 21.46
CA ARG A 147 15.58 -5.20 20.21
C ARG A 147 14.94 -5.88 19.01
N ILE A 148 14.00 -5.22 18.37
CA ILE A 148 13.18 -5.76 17.29
C ILE A 148 13.27 -4.87 16.05
N ASP A 149 13.29 -5.50 14.87
CA ASP A 149 13.30 -4.79 13.60
C ASP A 149 11.85 -4.37 13.25
N VAL A 150 11.65 -3.29 12.48
CA VAL A 150 10.29 -2.77 12.23
C VAL A 150 9.38 -3.80 11.54
N SER A 151 9.86 -4.50 10.51
CA SER A 151 9.06 -5.52 9.82
C SER A 151 8.69 -6.70 10.72
N GLU A 152 9.56 -7.08 11.65
CA GLU A 152 9.30 -8.14 12.65
C GLU A 152 8.28 -7.68 13.69
N LEU A 153 8.39 -6.43 14.17
CA LEU A 153 7.39 -5.82 15.04
C LEU A 153 6.01 -5.83 14.39
N ILE A 154 5.92 -5.42 13.12
CA ILE A 154 4.67 -5.40 12.37
C ILE A 154 4.10 -6.82 12.20
N LYS A 155 4.97 -7.82 11.96
CA LYS A 155 4.56 -9.23 11.87
C LYS A 155 4.00 -9.74 13.20
N GLU A 156 4.67 -9.49 14.33
CA GLU A 156 4.20 -9.88 15.66
C GLU A 156 2.85 -9.22 16.00
N LEU A 157 2.68 -7.93 15.67
CA LEU A 157 1.40 -7.23 15.81
C LEU A 157 0.31 -7.93 14.97
N GLY A 158 0.60 -8.24 13.71
CA GLY A 158 -0.33 -8.92 12.81
C GLY A 158 -0.75 -10.31 13.31
N LEU A 159 0.17 -11.08 13.92
CA LEU A 159 -0.12 -12.39 14.51
C LEU A 159 -1.05 -12.32 15.73
N MET A 160 -1.10 -11.17 16.41
CA MET A 160 -1.99 -10.95 17.55
C MET A 160 -3.37 -10.40 17.16
N LEU A 161 -3.58 -10.10 15.87
CA LEU A 161 -4.87 -9.72 15.33
C LEU A 161 -5.64 -10.97 14.86
N GLY A 162 -6.97 -10.85 14.74
CA GLY A 162 -7.87 -11.91 14.28
C GLY A 162 -8.85 -11.49 13.19
N ASP A 163 -8.64 -10.32 12.56
CA ASP A 163 -9.51 -9.79 11.51
C ASP A 163 -9.02 -10.25 10.12
N GLU A 164 -9.83 -11.04 9.40
CA GLU A 164 -9.51 -11.47 8.04
C GLU A 164 -9.40 -10.30 7.05
N ASN A 165 -9.93 -9.12 7.36
CA ASN A 165 -9.79 -7.91 6.54
C ASN A 165 -8.60 -7.03 6.95
N SER A 166 -7.80 -7.45 7.94
CA SER A 166 -6.58 -6.77 8.34
C SER A 166 -5.43 -7.08 7.39
N ILE A 167 -4.74 -6.03 6.97
CA ILE A 167 -3.52 -6.14 6.17
C ILE A 167 -2.42 -6.79 7.00
N LEU A 168 -2.26 -6.37 8.26
CA LEU A 168 -1.23 -6.91 9.16
C LEU A 168 -1.45 -8.40 9.42
N TYR A 169 -2.69 -8.80 9.69
CA TYR A 169 -3.05 -10.20 9.90
C TYR A 169 -2.79 -11.06 8.65
N GLN A 170 -3.29 -10.64 7.48
CA GLN A 170 -3.08 -11.40 6.25
C GLN A 170 -1.60 -11.47 5.89
N ALA A 171 -0.85 -10.38 6.05
CA ALA A 171 0.59 -10.37 5.76
C ALA A 171 1.36 -11.31 6.69
N ALA A 172 1.07 -11.28 7.99
CA ALA A 172 1.70 -12.18 8.96
C ALA A 172 1.38 -13.66 8.68
N ARG A 173 0.13 -13.98 8.31
CA ARG A 173 -0.33 -15.35 8.01
C ARG A 173 0.22 -15.92 6.70
N ASN A 174 0.48 -15.06 5.72
CA ASN A 174 0.98 -15.45 4.39
C ASN A 174 2.49 -15.19 4.23
N ASP A 175 3.20 -14.86 5.32
CA ASP A 175 4.63 -14.55 5.34
C ASP A 175 5.06 -13.44 4.36
N VAL A 176 4.22 -12.42 4.22
CA VAL A 176 4.49 -11.23 3.41
C VAL A 176 5.05 -10.14 4.34
N PRO A 177 6.31 -9.68 4.15
CA PRO A 177 6.87 -8.64 4.99
C PRO A 177 6.24 -7.28 4.70
N ILE A 178 6.04 -6.51 5.77
CA ILE A 178 5.60 -5.12 5.70
C ILE A 178 6.73 -4.22 6.21
N PHE A 179 7.11 -3.24 5.40
CA PHE A 179 8.12 -2.25 5.76
C PHE A 179 7.48 -0.88 6.01
N CYS A 180 7.88 -0.23 7.09
CA CYS A 180 7.45 1.11 7.46
C CYS A 180 8.66 1.95 7.93
N PRO A 181 9.41 2.56 7.00
CA PRO A 181 10.62 3.31 7.36
C PRO A 181 10.36 4.51 8.28
N GLY A 182 9.16 5.11 8.19
CA GLY A 182 8.74 6.24 9.02
C GLY A 182 7.88 5.82 10.21
N ILE A 183 8.22 4.73 10.92
CA ILE A 183 7.36 4.15 11.98
C ILE A 183 7.03 5.12 13.12
N ALA A 184 7.90 6.09 13.40
CA ALA A 184 7.72 7.07 14.47
C ALA A 184 6.62 8.13 14.18
N ASP A 185 6.19 8.27 12.92
CA ASP A 185 5.39 9.40 12.44
C ASP A 185 3.86 9.19 12.58
N SER A 186 3.36 8.76 13.74
CA SER A 186 1.92 8.65 14.06
C SER A 186 1.67 8.17 15.51
N ALA A 187 0.43 7.83 15.88
CA ALA A 187 0.08 7.36 17.21
C ALA A 187 0.80 6.05 17.57
N ILE A 188 0.98 5.12 16.63
CA ILE A 188 1.81 3.92 16.87
C ILE A 188 3.23 4.32 17.29
N GLY A 189 3.84 5.27 16.59
CA GLY A 189 5.17 5.80 16.89
C GLY A 189 5.24 6.45 18.27
N PHE A 190 4.22 7.20 18.65
CA PHE A 190 4.10 7.79 19.98
C PHE A 190 4.04 6.72 21.08
N HIS A 191 3.27 5.65 20.91
CA HIS A 191 3.23 4.56 21.90
C HIS A 191 4.53 3.77 21.98
N LEU A 192 5.24 3.59 20.85
CA LEU A 192 6.59 3.01 20.87
C LEU A 192 7.56 3.88 21.68
N TYR A 193 7.53 5.19 21.48
CA TYR A 193 8.33 6.14 22.25
C TYR A 193 7.99 6.08 23.74
N MET A 194 6.70 6.14 24.11
CA MET A 194 6.24 6.08 25.50
C MET A 194 6.61 4.76 26.18
N PHE A 195 6.53 3.65 25.47
CA PHE A 195 6.93 2.34 25.97
C PHE A 195 8.45 2.30 26.23
N GLN A 196 9.27 2.83 25.31
CA GLN A 196 10.72 2.93 25.49
C GLN A 196 11.12 3.83 26.67
N GLN A 197 10.34 4.85 27.03
CA GLN A 197 10.60 5.65 28.24
C GLN A 197 10.52 4.82 29.53
N LYS A 198 9.65 3.81 29.56
CA LYS A 198 9.50 2.88 30.69
C LYS A 198 10.47 1.69 30.58
N HIS A 199 10.89 1.36 29.36
CA HIS A 199 11.79 0.24 29.04
C HIS A 199 12.96 0.74 28.18
N PRO A 200 14.01 1.34 28.76
CA PRO A 200 15.11 1.93 27.98
C PRO A 200 15.89 0.93 27.12
N ASP A 201 15.78 -0.37 27.42
CA ASP A 201 16.36 -1.46 26.65
C ASP A 201 15.46 -1.97 25.51
N PHE A 202 14.23 -1.47 25.40
CA PHE A 202 13.36 -1.71 24.25
C PHE A 202 13.77 -0.83 23.06
N ILE A 203 14.16 -1.44 21.95
CA ILE A 203 14.66 -0.76 20.76
C ILE A 203 13.89 -1.28 19.54
N VAL A 204 13.20 -0.37 18.85
CA VAL A 204 12.66 -0.61 17.50
C VAL A 204 13.66 -0.10 16.48
N ASP A 205 14.30 -1.02 15.76
CA ASP A 205 15.46 -0.72 14.92
C ASP A 205 15.08 -0.56 13.44
N VAL A 206 14.94 0.70 13.01
CA VAL A 206 14.65 1.05 11.62
C VAL A 206 15.85 0.80 10.70
N ILE A 207 17.08 0.97 11.21
CA ILE A 207 18.30 0.85 10.40
C ILE A 207 18.59 -0.62 10.11
N ARG A 208 18.44 -1.49 11.11
CA ARG A 208 18.59 -2.93 10.91
C ARG A 208 17.53 -3.47 9.95
N ASP A 209 16.33 -2.91 9.95
CA ASP A 209 15.27 -3.31 9.03
C ASP A 209 15.57 -2.99 7.55
N VAL A 210 16.53 -2.10 7.27
CA VAL A 210 17.05 -1.87 5.90
C VAL A 210 17.65 -3.16 5.33
N ASN A 211 18.31 -3.98 6.15
CA ASN A 211 18.82 -5.27 5.71
C ASN A 211 17.68 -6.21 5.29
N ASN A 212 16.57 -6.20 6.03
CA ASN A 212 15.42 -7.07 5.77
C ASN A 212 14.75 -6.71 4.43
N ILE A 213 14.58 -5.42 4.10
CA ILE A 213 14.00 -5.03 2.79
C ILE A 213 14.95 -5.29 1.63
N ILE A 214 16.26 -5.12 1.81
CA ILE A 214 17.25 -5.45 0.77
C ILE A 214 17.21 -6.97 0.49
N LEU A 215 17.17 -7.81 1.53
CA LEU A 215 17.07 -9.26 1.40
C LEU A 215 15.69 -9.75 0.97
N ALA A 216 14.67 -8.89 1.01
CA ALA A 216 13.33 -9.23 0.51
C ALA A 216 13.32 -9.42 -1.01
N SER A 217 14.37 -9.07 -1.74
CA SER A 217 14.57 -9.46 -3.15
C SER A 217 16.05 -9.69 -3.45
N SER A 218 16.33 -10.25 -4.61
CA SER A 218 17.69 -10.51 -5.10
C SER A 218 17.91 -9.93 -6.49
N TYR A 219 19.16 -9.80 -6.91
CA TYR A 219 19.50 -9.25 -8.23
C TYR A 219 18.86 -10.03 -9.39
N ASP A 220 18.81 -11.37 -9.29
CA ASP A 220 18.36 -12.27 -10.36
C ASP A 220 16.83 -12.39 -10.48
N GLU A 221 16.08 -11.97 -9.45
CA GLU A 221 14.62 -11.97 -9.49
C GLU A 221 14.08 -10.85 -10.39
N LYS A 222 13.04 -11.17 -11.17
CA LYS A 222 12.21 -10.14 -11.80
C LYS A 222 11.39 -9.42 -10.74
N LYS A 223 11.30 -8.10 -10.82
CA LYS A 223 10.62 -7.28 -9.81
C LYS A 223 9.53 -6.42 -10.44
N GLY A 224 8.36 -6.38 -9.81
CA GLY A 224 7.27 -5.50 -10.15
C GLY A 224 6.96 -4.52 -9.02
N LEU A 225 6.72 -3.25 -9.36
CA LEU A 225 6.30 -2.23 -8.40
C LEU A 225 4.90 -1.73 -8.74
N ILE A 226 3.97 -1.84 -7.79
CA ILE A 226 2.66 -1.19 -7.83
C ILE A 226 2.66 -0.12 -6.73
N SER A 227 2.76 1.15 -7.12
CA SER A 227 2.80 2.28 -6.19
C SER A 227 1.51 3.07 -6.21
N LEU A 228 0.83 3.12 -5.07
CA LEU A 228 -0.40 3.87 -4.83
C LEU A 228 -0.07 5.12 -4.01
N GLY A 229 -0.08 6.28 -4.66
CA GLY A 229 0.43 7.53 -4.12
C GLY A 229 1.95 7.64 -4.26
N GLY A 230 2.57 8.36 -3.32
CA GLY A 230 3.99 8.72 -3.35
C GLY A 230 4.65 8.60 -1.98
N SER A 231 5.38 9.65 -1.59
CA SER A 231 6.02 9.74 -0.27
C SER A 231 7.07 8.64 -0.01
N ILE A 232 7.36 8.41 1.28
CA ILE A 232 8.37 7.49 1.77
C ILE A 232 8.08 6.03 1.37
N SER A 233 6.81 5.61 1.25
CA SER A 233 6.46 4.24 0.86
C SER A 233 6.92 3.92 -0.56
N LYS A 234 6.63 4.81 -1.52
CA LYS A 234 7.13 4.69 -2.90
C LYS A 234 8.66 4.78 -2.94
N HIS A 235 9.24 5.81 -2.31
CA HIS A 235 10.68 6.06 -2.43
C HIS A 235 11.51 4.92 -1.82
N TYR A 236 11.11 4.42 -0.64
CA TYR A 236 11.83 3.38 0.07
C TYR A 236 11.81 2.04 -0.67
N ALA A 237 10.65 1.64 -1.22
CA ALA A 237 10.56 0.45 -2.05
C ALA A 237 11.45 0.54 -3.29
N ILE A 238 11.38 1.66 -4.01
CA ILE A 238 12.19 1.88 -5.21
C ILE A 238 13.69 1.89 -4.88
N PHE A 239 14.08 2.53 -3.78
CA PHE A 239 15.46 2.59 -3.32
C PHE A 239 15.99 1.19 -2.94
N SER A 240 15.17 0.36 -2.29
CA SER A 240 15.53 -1.03 -1.98
C SER A 240 15.71 -1.86 -3.26
N GLY A 241 14.82 -1.71 -4.25
CA GLY A 241 14.92 -2.42 -5.51
C GLY A 241 16.13 -2.00 -6.35
N LEU A 242 16.56 -0.73 -6.25
CA LEU A 242 17.79 -0.24 -6.89
C LEU A 242 19.03 -1.04 -6.42
N MET A 243 19.11 -1.37 -5.13
CA MET A 243 20.21 -2.19 -4.59
C MET A 243 20.24 -3.60 -5.20
N ASN A 244 19.12 -4.05 -5.77
CA ASN A 244 18.96 -5.34 -6.43
C ASN A 244 18.68 -5.20 -7.94
N GLY A 245 19.26 -4.18 -8.59
CA GLY A 245 19.26 -4.05 -10.05
C GLY A 245 18.01 -3.40 -10.67
N GLY A 246 17.12 -2.84 -9.85
CA GLY A 246 15.95 -2.08 -10.29
C GLY A 246 14.75 -2.94 -10.69
N PHE A 247 13.63 -2.28 -10.98
CA PHE A 247 12.35 -2.92 -11.31
C PHE A 247 12.18 -3.17 -12.82
N ASP A 248 11.70 -4.37 -13.17
CA ASP A 248 11.36 -4.78 -14.55
C ASP A 248 9.97 -4.30 -14.98
N TYR A 249 9.10 -4.05 -14.00
CA TYR A 249 7.74 -3.57 -14.19
C TYR A 249 7.39 -2.50 -13.17
N ALA A 250 6.69 -1.45 -13.59
CA ALA A 250 6.27 -0.39 -12.67
C ALA A 250 4.88 0.16 -13.03
N VAL A 251 4.04 0.34 -12.04
CA VAL A 251 2.71 0.94 -12.16
C VAL A 251 2.53 1.96 -11.06
N TYR A 252 2.44 3.24 -11.44
CA TYR A 252 2.17 4.33 -10.50
C TYR A 252 0.72 4.80 -10.65
N LEU A 253 -0.02 4.87 -9.55
CA LEU A 253 -1.33 5.53 -9.48
C LEU A 253 -1.19 6.70 -8.51
N THR A 254 -1.34 7.93 -8.97
CA THR A 254 -1.04 9.11 -8.17
C THR A 254 -1.90 10.30 -8.56
N THR A 255 -2.07 11.25 -7.63
CA THR A 255 -2.62 12.59 -7.91
C THR A 255 -1.53 13.66 -7.96
N SER A 256 -0.27 13.29 -7.71
CA SER A 256 0.86 14.22 -7.70
C SER A 256 1.34 14.55 -9.10
N HIS A 257 1.73 15.81 -9.31
CA HIS A 257 2.26 16.29 -10.59
C HIS A 257 3.79 16.44 -10.58
N ALA A 258 4.43 16.06 -11.68
CA ALA A 258 5.88 16.14 -11.86
C ALA A 258 6.42 17.59 -11.75
N SER A 259 5.61 18.59 -12.12
CA SER A 259 5.98 20.01 -12.04
C SER A 259 6.27 20.50 -10.62
N SER A 260 5.83 19.77 -9.59
CA SER A 260 6.16 20.10 -8.19
C SER A 260 7.62 19.82 -7.82
N GLY A 261 8.35 19.04 -8.63
CA GLY A 261 9.70 18.56 -8.28
C GLY A 261 9.72 17.58 -7.09
N SER A 262 8.55 17.14 -6.60
CA SER A 262 8.47 16.21 -5.47
C SER A 262 8.73 14.77 -5.92
N MET A 263 9.34 13.97 -5.03
CA MET A 263 9.48 12.53 -5.25
C MET A 263 8.12 11.83 -5.42
N SER A 264 7.04 12.38 -4.87
CA SER A 264 5.67 11.88 -5.09
C SER A 264 5.21 12.05 -6.53
N GLY A 265 5.51 13.19 -7.16
CA GLY A 265 5.21 13.50 -8.56
C GLY A 265 6.19 12.94 -9.59
N ALA A 266 7.36 12.46 -9.14
CA ALA A 266 8.37 11.86 -10.00
C ALA A 266 7.80 10.70 -10.85
N THR A 267 8.06 10.77 -12.15
CA THR A 267 7.50 9.84 -13.14
C THR A 267 8.27 8.52 -13.19
N THR A 268 7.68 7.50 -13.81
CA THR A 268 8.40 6.25 -14.12
C THR A 268 9.61 6.48 -15.03
N LYS A 269 9.55 7.46 -15.95
CA LYS A 269 10.69 7.85 -16.80
C LYS A 269 11.82 8.49 -15.99
N GLU A 270 11.48 9.35 -15.03
CA GLU A 270 12.48 9.93 -14.14
C GLU A 270 13.16 8.84 -13.31
N ALA A 271 12.42 7.87 -12.79
CA ALA A 271 13.03 6.76 -12.07
C ALA A 271 14.01 5.93 -12.93
N MET A 272 13.82 5.85 -14.25
CA MET A 272 14.78 5.18 -15.14
C MET A 272 16.15 5.87 -15.15
N SER A 273 16.22 7.20 -15.04
CA SER A 273 17.52 7.91 -15.03
C SER A 273 18.41 7.56 -13.84
N TRP A 274 17.80 7.07 -12.76
CA TRP A 274 18.49 6.62 -11.54
C TRP A 274 18.79 5.11 -11.53
N GLY A 275 18.40 4.36 -12.57
CA GLY A 275 18.46 2.89 -12.59
C GLY A 275 17.46 2.21 -11.64
N LYS A 276 16.55 2.98 -11.06
CA LYS A 276 15.51 2.51 -10.12
C LYS A 276 14.47 1.64 -10.84
N ILE A 277 14.17 1.99 -12.08
CA ILE A 277 13.41 1.19 -13.04
C ILE A 277 14.35 0.89 -14.21
N LYS A 278 14.35 -0.35 -14.71
CA LYS A 278 15.23 -0.75 -15.81
C LYS A 278 14.83 -0.08 -17.13
N ASP A 279 15.78 0.12 -18.03
CA ASP A 279 15.54 0.76 -19.33
C ASP A 279 14.52 0.00 -20.20
N SER A 280 14.53 -1.33 -20.11
CA SER A 280 13.59 -2.20 -20.83
C SER A 280 12.27 -2.44 -20.09
N ALA A 281 12.03 -1.74 -18.98
CA ALA A 281 10.89 -2.01 -18.12
C ALA A 281 9.56 -1.65 -18.79
N SER A 282 8.53 -2.45 -18.52
CA SER A 282 7.15 -2.09 -18.88
C SER A 282 6.56 -1.20 -17.77
N ALA A 283 6.30 0.07 -18.07
CA ALA A 283 5.87 1.07 -17.09
C ALA A 283 4.53 1.77 -17.43
N ALA A 284 3.62 1.76 -16.44
CA ALA A 284 2.34 2.47 -16.24
C ALA A 284 2.42 3.76 -15.41
N THR A 285 1.75 4.86 -15.77
CA THR A 285 1.45 5.93 -14.79
C THR A 285 0.05 6.49 -15.01
N VAL A 286 -0.83 6.32 -14.02
CA VAL A 286 -2.22 6.78 -14.03
C VAL A 286 -2.37 7.95 -13.07
N ASN A 287 -2.79 9.10 -13.58
CA ASN A 287 -3.08 10.30 -12.82
C ASN A 287 -4.57 10.34 -12.45
N GLY A 288 -4.88 10.25 -11.16
CA GLY A 288 -6.24 10.28 -10.63
C GLY A 288 -6.35 9.60 -9.27
N ASP A 289 -7.54 9.66 -8.68
CA ASP A 289 -7.79 9.08 -7.35
C ASP A 289 -7.62 7.55 -7.37
N VAL A 290 -6.81 7.05 -6.43
CA VAL A 290 -6.50 5.63 -6.27
C VAL A 290 -7.76 4.83 -5.92
N THR A 291 -8.68 5.40 -5.13
CA THR A 291 -9.91 4.72 -4.69
C THR A 291 -10.84 4.35 -5.86
N ILE A 292 -10.68 5.01 -7.00
CA ILE A 292 -11.41 4.73 -8.25
C ILE A 292 -10.57 3.85 -9.17
N ASN A 293 -9.33 4.27 -9.44
CA ASN A 293 -8.53 3.66 -10.50
C ASN A 293 -7.94 2.30 -10.09
N PHE A 294 -7.57 2.13 -8.83
CA PHE A 294 -6.91 0.90 -8.37
C PHE A 294 -7.82 -0.34 -8.44
N PRO A 295 -9.08 -0.31 -7.97
CA PRO A 295 -10.00 -1.42 -8.16
C PRO A 295 -10.17 -1.79 -9.64
N LEU A 296 -10.31 -0.82 -10.54
CA LEU A 296 -10.46 -1.07 -11.97
C LEU A 296 -9.24 -1.79 -12.58
N VAL A 297 -8.04 -1.31 -12.25
CA VAL A 297 -6.77 -1.89 -12.71
C VAL A 297 -6.64 -3.34 -12.24
N MET A 298 -6.83 -3.57 -10.94
CA MET A 298 -6.60 -4.86 -10.30
C MET A 298 -7.68 -5.87 -10.65
N ILE A 299 -8.96 -5.50 -10.67
CA ILE A 299 -10.05 -6.43 -10.97
C ILE A 299 -9.94 -6.91 -12.42
N ARG A 300 -9.66 -6.03 -13.41
CA ARG A 300 -9.40 -6.49 -14.79
C ARG A 300 -8.23 -7.47 -14.84
N ALA A 301 -7.13 -7.15 -14.15
CA ALA A 301 -5.95 -8.02 -14.15
C ALA A 301 -6.29 -9.38 -13.53
N MET A 302 -6.97 -9.41 -12.39
CA MET A 302 -7.40 -10.63 -11.70
C MET A 302 -8.40 -11.45 -12.51
N GLU A 303 -9.41 -10.83 -13.15
CA GLU A 303 -10.36 -11.51 -14.04
C GLU A 303 -9.63 -12.23 -15.19
N LYS A 304 -8.69 -11.55 -15.83
CA LYS A 304 -7.87 -12.15 -16.91
C LYS A 304 -6.92 -13.22 -16.42
N LEU A 305 -6.24 -13.01 -15.29
CA LEU A 305 -5.33 -14.00 -14.69
C LEU A 305 -6.08 -15.27 -14.25
N ARG A 306 -7.32 -15.12 -13.77
CA ARG A 306 -8.19 -16.25 -13.42
C ARG A 306 -8.61 -17.04 -14.65
N LYS A 307 -9.00 -16.38 -15.74
CA LYS A 307 -9.27 -17.04 -17.04
C LYS A 307 -8.05 -17.78 -17.59
N GLN A 308 -6.84 -17.31 -17.29
CA GLN A 308 -5.58 -17.95 -17.68
C GLN A 308 -5.13 -19.07 -16.71
N GLY A 309 -5.85 -19.31 -15.62
CA GLY A 309 -5.49 -20.31 -14.61
C GLY A 309 -4.27 -19.95 -13.75
N ILE A 310 -3.79 -18.71 -13.81
CA ILE A 310 -2.64 -18.23 -13.02
C ILE A 310 -3.10 -17.86 -11.60
N LEU A 311 -4.28 -17.25 -11.48
CA LEU A 311 -4.91 -16.93 -10.21
C LEU A 311 -6.00 -17.97 -9.92
N LYS A 312 -5.96 -18.57 -8.74
CA LYS A 312 -6.94 -19.58 -8.30
C LYS A 312 -8.22 -18.91 -7.79
#